data_AF-A0A172XHK9-F1
#
_entry.id   AF-A0A172XHK9-F1
#
_cell.length_a   1.000
_cell.length_b   1.000
_cell.length_c   1.000
_cell.angle_alpha   90.00
_cell.angle_beta   90.00
_cell.angle_gamma   90.00
#
_symmetry.space_group_name_H-M   'P 1'
#
loop_
_entity.id
_entity.type
_entity.pdbx_description
1 polymer ?
#
loop_
_entity_poly.entity_id
_entity_poly.type
_entity_poly.pdbx_seq_one_letter_code
_entity_poly.pdbx_strand_id
1 'polypeptide(L)' 'MASRNKLLVPGAEQALDQFKYEVAQEFGVNLSSDTAARANGSVGGEMTKRLVQQAQSQLNGKNQ' A
#
# COMPACT_ATOMS: atom_id res chain seq x y z
N MET A 1 -5.39 -20.91 8.41
CA MET A 1 -6.49 -20.07 7.88
C MET A 1 -5.87 -18.94 7.07
N ALA A 2 -6.00 -18.95 5.75
CA ALA A 2 -5.55 -17.84 4.93
C ALA A 2 -6.61 -16.74 4.99
N SER A 3 -6.40 -15.71 5.80
CA SER A 3 -7.22 -14.49 5.71
C SER A 3 -6.88 -13.83 4.37
N ARG A 4 -7.69 -14.08 3.36
CA ARG A 4 -7.59 -13.36 2.09
C ARG A 4 -7.99 -11.91 2.38
N ASN A 5 -7.00 -11.02 2.52
CA ASN A 5 -7.23 -9.59 2.63
C ASN A 5 -8.01 -9.13 1.40
N LYS A 6 -9.33 -9.05 1.53
CA LYS A 6 -10.21 -8.60 0.47
C LYS A 6 -10.06 -7.10 0.34
N LEU A 7 -9.76 -6.63 -0.87
CA LEU A 7 -9.72 -5.21 -1.15
C LEU A 7 -11.11 -4.60 -0.92
N LEU A 8 -11.14 -3.43 -0.29
CA LEU A 8 -12.38 -2.71 -0.02
C LEU A 8 -12.99 -2.11 -1.30
N VAL A 9 -12.15 -1.73 -2.26
CA VAL A 9 -12.56 -1.13 -3.53
C VAL A 9 -12.44 -2.19 -4.63
N PRO A 10 -13.56 -2.62 -5.24
CA PRO A 10 -13.52 -3.51 -6.39
C PRO A 10 -12.72 -2.91 -7.55
N GLY A 11 -11.88 -3.71 -8.20
CA GLY A 11 -11.07 -3.27 -9.35
C GLY A 11 -9.79 -2.51 -9.01
N ALA A 12 -9.53 -2.18 -7.74
CA ALA A 12 -8.30 -1.49 -7.33
C ALA A 12 -7.05 -2.40 -7.27
N GLU A 13 -7.20 -3.71 -7.50
CA GLU A 13 -6.13 -4.71 -7.32
C GLU A 13 -4.90 -4.40 -8.16
N GLN A 14 -5.07 -4.19 -9.46
CA GLN A 14 -3.95 -3.91 -10.36
C GLN A 14 -3.21 -2.62 -9.99
N ALA A 15 -3.94 -1.57 -9.63
CA ALA A 15 -3.35 -0.29 -9.23
C ALA A 15 -2.59 -0.42 -7.90
N LEU A 16 -3.16 -1.12 -6.92
CA LEU A 16 -2.52 -1.37 -5.63
C LEU A 16 -1.30 -2.29 -5.77
N ASP A 17 -1.32 -3.24 -6.68
CA ASP A 17 -0.17 -4.10 -6.97
C ASP A 17 0.98 -3.33 -7.61
N GLN A 18 0.71 -2.46 -8.59
CA GLN A 18 1.72 -1.57 -9.16
C GLN A 18 2.32 -0.68 -8.07
N PHE A 19 1.46 -0.04 -7.28
CA PHE A 19 1.88 0.83 -6.19
C PHE A 19 2.70 0.09 -5.12
N LYS A 20 2.34 -1.15 -4.80
CA LYS A 20 3.11 -2.02 -3.88
C LYS A 20 4.54 -2.23 -4.37
N TYR A 21 4.73 -2.52 -5.66
CA TYR A 21 6.07 -2.74 -6.20
C TYR A 21 6.88 -1.44 -6.31
N GLU A 22 6.24 -0.32 -6.64
CA GLU A 22 6.88 1.00 -6.61
C GLU A 22 7.40 1.33 -5.20
N VAL A 23 6.55 1.22 -4.18
CA VAL A 23 6.95 1.48 -2.78
C VAL A 23 8.04 0.50 -2.31
N ALA A 24 7.93 -0.79 -2.70
CA ALA A 24 8.94 -1.78 -2.37
C ALA A 24 10.31 -1.43 -2.97
N GLN A 25 10.34 -0.98 -4.22
CA GLN A 25 11.56 -0.54 -4.88
C GLN A 25 12.16 0.70 -4.20
N GLU A 26 11.34 1.70 -3.89
CA GLU A 26 11.79 2.92 -3.19
C GLU A 26 12.38 2.63 -1.80
N PHE A 27 11.82 1.65 -1.09
CA PHE A 27 12.29 1.25 0.25
C PHE A 27 13.40 0.20 0.21
N GLY A 28 13.84 -0.24 -0.98
CA GLY A 28 14.85 -1.27 -1.13
C GLY A 28 14.44 -2.63 -0.55
N VAL A 29 13.14 -2.91 -0.49
CA VAL A 29 12.59 -4.17 0.04
C VAL A 29 12.28 -5.11 -1.11
N ASN A 30 12.92 -6.27 -1.12
CA ASN A 30 12.50 -7.37 -1.99
C ASN A 30 11.33 -8.12 -1.34
N LEU A 31 10.15 -8.10 -1.94
CA LEU A 31 8.98 -8.79 -1.40
C LEU A 31 9.07 -10.29 -1.69
N SER A 32 9.32 -11.08 -0.65
CA SER A 32 9.40 -12.55 -0.74
C SER A 32 8.99 -13.22 0.57
N SER A 33 8.74 -14.52 0.54
CA SER A 33 8.52 -15.33 1.75
C SER A 33 9.73 -15.39 2.67
N ASP A 34 10.94 -15.24 2.11
CA ASP A 34 12.21 -15.32 2.84
C ASP A 34 12.62 -13.96 3.43
N THR A 35 12.01 -12.88 2.96
CA THR A 35 12.23 -11.53 3.49
C THR A 35 11.59 -11.39 4.87
N ALA A 36 12.30 -10.74 5.80
CA ALA A 36 11.81 -10.51 7.16
C ALA A 36 10.40 -9.89 7.15
N ALA A 37 9.50 -10.44 7.98
CA ALA A 37 8.11 -10.00 8.04
C ALA A 37 7.96 -8.49 8.31
N ARG A 38 8.88 -7.90 9.08
CA ARG A 38 8.92 -6.45 9.33
C ARG A 38 9.24 -5.64 8.06
N ALA A 39 10.13 -6.12 7.20
CA ALA A 39 10.47 -5.46 5.94
C ALA A 39 9.33 -5.58 4.93
N ASN A 40 8.71 -6.75 4.80
CA ASN A 40 7.48 -6.88 4.00
C ASN A 40 6.35 -5.97 4.55
N GLY A 41 6.23 -5.90 5.88
CA GLY A 41 5.25 -5.05 6.56
C GLY A 41 5.49 -3.54 6.38
N SER A 42 6.75 -3.09 6.25
CA SER A 42 7.04 -1.67 6.07
C SER A 42 6.53 -1.14 4.72
N VAL A 43 6.54 -1.96 3.67
CA VAL A 43 5.96 -1.60 2.37
C VAL A 43 4.46 -1.33 2.49
N GLY A 44 3.71 -2.24 3.12
CA GLY A 44 2.26 -2.07 3.33
C GLY A 44 1.90 -0.88 4.24
N GLY A 45 2.73 -0.62 5.26
CA GLY A 45 2.58 0.55 6.12
C GLY A 45 2.76 1.87 5.35
N GLU A 46 3.78 1.95 4.49
CA GLU A 46 4.04 3.15 3.69
C GLU A 46 2.97 3.36 2.61
N MET A 47 2.52 2.29 1.95
CA MET A 47 1.37 2.36 1.02
C MET A 47 0.15 2.99 1.71
N THR A 48 -0.20 2.49 2.90
CA THR A 48 -1.34 3.01 3.68
C THR A 48 -1.13 4.49 4.03
N LYS A 49 0.06 4.87 4.47
CA LYS A 49 0.40 6.26 4.83
C LYS A 49 0.19 7.21 3.65
N ARG A 50 0.69 6.86 2.47
CA ARG A 50 0.56 7.69 1.26
C ARG A 50 -0.89 7.79 0.78
N LEU A 51 -1.63 6.68 0.78
CA LEU A 51 -3.05 6.68 0.41
C LEU A 51 -3.86 7.59 1.34
N VAL A 52 -3.60 7.53 2.66
CA VAL A 52 -4.26 8.40 3.64
C VAL A 52 -3.88 9.86 3.43
N GLN A 53 -2.60 10.16 3.19
CA GLN A 53 -2.14 11.52 2.91
C GLN A 53 -2.81 12.10 1.65
N GLN A 54 -2.85 11.34 0.55
CA GLN A 54 -3.51 11.77 -0.68
C GLN A 54 -5.01 11.99 -0.47
N ALA A 55 -5.69 11.11 0.27
CA ALA A 55 -7.09 11.27 0.61
C ALA A 55 -7.33 12.52 1.46
N GLN A 56 -6.49 12.78 2.47
CA GLN A 56 -6.56 13.98 3.30
C GLN A 56 -6.40 15.26 2.47
N SER A 57 -5.43 15.31 1.54
CA SER A 57 -5.25 16.45 0.64
C SER A 57 -6.48 16.69 -0.24
N GLN A 58 -7.08 15.63 -0.80
CA GLN A 58 -8.29 15.73 -1.61
C GLN A 58 -9.52 16.19 -0.81
N LEU A 59 -9.66 15.73 0.44
CA LEU A 59 -10.75 16.12 1.33
C LEU A 59 -10.59 17.58 1.77
N ASN A 60 -9.38 18.01 2.09
CA ASN A 60 -9.11 19.40 2.47
C ASN A 60 -9.36 20.38 1.31
N GLY A 61 -9.06 19.99 0.07
CA GLY A 61 -9.34 20.81 -1.13
C GLY A 61 -10.82 20.87 -1.53
N LYS A 62 -11.67 19.99 -1.02
CA LYS A 62 -13.13 19.99 -1.27
C LYS A 62 -13.93 20.88 -0.32
N ASN A 63 -13.31 21.35 0.76
CA ASN A 63 -13.93 22.19 1.77
C ASN A 63 -13.63 23.69 1.59
N GLN A 64 -13.20 24.11 0.38
CA GLN A 64 -13.00 25.51 -0.01
C GLN A 64 -13.94 25.88 -1.16
#